data_AF-X1M9R3-F1
#
_entry.id   AF-X1M9R3-F1
#
_cell.length_a   1.000
_cell.length_b   1.000
_cell.length_c   1.000
_cell.angle_alpha   90.00
_cell.angle_beta   90.00
_cell.angle_gamma   90.00
#
_symmetry.space_group_name_H-M   'P 1'
#
loop_
_entity.id
_entity.type
_entity.pdbx_description
1 polymer ?
#
loop_
_entity_poly.entity_id
_entity_poly.type
_entity_poly.pdbx_seq_one_letter_code
_entity_poly.pdbx_strand_id
1 'polypeptide(L)'
;IFVACHNPSGNIGTHPAEQLTDGEAVLSRFEVYVPAEFVELVRAQVIVVPLGAGNLVAEVATNFGKVCADEAYNVHTDTIAEAVLGSGLTANDIECVDIAAAFTGLAAQDLVGVEFTRHGENGLDTIDANVWLLGLRLQYV
;
A
#
# COMPACT_ATOMS: atom_id res chain seq x y z
N ILE A 1 -10.80 8.11 -0.03
CA ILE A 1 -9.54 8.88 0.07
C ILE A 1 -8.53 8.27 -0.88
N PHE A 2 -7.78 9.11 -1.60
CA PHE A 2 -6.59 8.68 -2.31
C PHE A 2 -5.39 9.45 -1.74
N VAL A 3 -4.33 8.73 -1.42
CA VAL A 3 -3.05 9.26 -0.96
C VAL A 3 -2.02 8.91 -2.01
N ALA A 4 -1.51 9.94 -2.70
CA ALA A 4 -0.44 9.75 -3.66
C ALA A 4 0.85 9.30 -2.95
N CYS A 5 1.77 8.68 -3.68
CA CYS A 5 3.08 8.38 -3.13
C CYS A 5 3.77 9.65 -2.60
N HIS A 6 4.21 9.63 -1.33
CA HIS A 6 4.79 10.80 -0.67
C HIS A 6 6.19 11.16 -1.18
N ASN A 7 6.97 10.16 -1.59
CA ASN A 7 8.34 10.34 -2.06
C ASN A 7 8.54 9.63 -3.40
N PRO A 8 7.96 10.11 -4.50
CA PRO A 8 8.08 9.46 -5.79
C PRO A 8 9.52 9.55 -6.34
N SER A 9 10.09 8.42 -6.74
CA SER A 9 11.38 8.33 -7.46
C SER A 9 11.27 8.59 -8.97
N GLY A 10 10.05 8.70 -9.51
CA GLY A 10 9.84 8.98 -10.94
C GLY A 10 8.40 9.38 -11.29
N ASN A 11 8.06 9.20 -12.57
CA ASN A 11 6.72 9.44 -13.09
C ASN A 11 6.35 8.39 -14.15
N ILE A 12 5.06 8.03 -14.20
CA ILE A 12 4.43 7.36 -15.35
C ILE A 12 3.51 8.34 -16.05
N GLY A 13 3.94 8.81 -17.23
CA GLY A 13 3.31 9.96 -17.88
C GLY A 13 3.37 11.19 -16.96
N THR A 14 2.22 11.69 -16.52
CA THR A 14 2.11 12.83 -15.60
C THR A 14 1.82 12.44 -14.14
N HIS A 15 1.76 11.14 -13.84
CA HIS A 15 1.54 10.67 -12.48
C HIS A 15 2.86 10.51 -11.74
N PRO A 16 3.08 11.22 -10.60
CA PRO A 16 4.17 10.91 -9.69
C PRO A 16 4.02 9.48 -9.18
N ALA A 17 5.10 8.71 -9.25
CA ALA A 17 5.10 7.29 -8.91
C ALA A 17 6.43 6.88 -8.28
N GLU A 18 6.36 5.88 -7.40
CA GLU A 18 7.55 5.21 -6.88
C GLU A 18 7.88 3.99 -7.74
N GLN A 19 9.15 3.82 -8.08
CA GLN A 19 9.63 2.63 -8.77
C GLN A 19 9.96 1.52 -7.76
N LEU A 20 9.21 0.42 -7.84
CA LEU A 20 9.53 -0.81 -7.13
C LEU A 20 10.38 -1.68 -8.06
N THR A 21 11.70 -1.56 -7.90
CA THR A 21 12.71 -2.26 -8.71
C THR A 21 12.51 -3.77 -8.69
N ASP A 22 12.72 -4.39 -9.85
CA ASP A 22 12.73 -5.83 -10.01
C ASP A 22 13.91 -6.50 -9.29
N GLY A 23 13.70 -7.71 -8.79
CA GLY A 23 14.76 -8.50 -8.14
C GLY A 23 15.26 -7.94 -6.80
N GLU A 24 14.61 -6.93 -6.22
CA GLU A 24 15.00 -6.29 -4.96
C GLU A 24 13.78 -6.03 -4.05
N ALA A 25 14.01 -6.02 -2.73
CA ALA A 25 13.03 -5.54 -1.76
C ALA A 25 13.00 -4.01 -1.77
N VAL A 26 11.85 -3.44 -2.12
CA VAL A 26 11.67 -1.98 -2.18
C VAL A 26 10.53 -1.56 -1.28
N LEU A 27 10.86 -0.75 -0.27
CA LEU A 27 9.94 -0.20 0.72
C LEU A 27 9.43 1.18 0.31
N SER A 28 8.11 1.33 0.36
CA SER A 28 7.39 2.59 0.20
C SER A 28 6.55 2.93 1.42
N ARG A 29 6.41 4.22 1.72
CA ARG A 29 5.68 4.69 2.89
C ARG A 29 4.57 5.66 2.53
N PHE A 30 3.45 5.51 3.23
CA PHE A 30 2.30 6.42 3.16
C PHE A 30 1.90 6.86 4.55
N GLU A 31 1.21 7.99 4.61
CA GLU A 31 0.53 8.43 5.81
C GLU A 31 -0.88 8.88 5.43
N VAL A 32 -1.87 8.47 6.22
CA VAL A 32 -3.27 8.82 5.98
C VAL A 32 -3.95 9.16 7.30
N TYR A 33 -4.68 10.26 7.30
CA TYR A 33 -5.53 10.66 8.41
C TYR A 33 -6.96 10.19 8.14
N VAL A 34 -7.52 9.39 9.05
CA VAL A 34 -8.87 8.86 8.94
C VAL A 34 -9.89 9.94 9.29
N PRO A 35 -10.88 10.20 8.42
CA PRO A 35 -11.89 11.23 8.68
C PRO A 35 -12.75 10.94 9.91
N ALA A 36 -13.33 12.00 10.47
CA ALA A 36 -14.13 11.90 11.70
C ALA A 36 -15.45 11.16 11.50
N GLU A 37 -15.95 11.15 10.26
CA GLU A 37 -17.17 10.46 9.86
C GLU A 37 -16.95 8.99 9.46
N PHE A 38 -15.73 8.46 9.59
CA PHE A 38 -15.44 7.05 9.35
C PHE A 38 -16.26 6.16 10.29
N VAL A 39 -17.03 5.24 9.71
CA VAL A 39 -17.76 4.19 10.44
C VAL A 39 -17.11 2.84 10.21
N GLU A 40 -16.86 2.51 8.94
CA GLU A 40 -16.32 1.20 8.56
C GLU A 40 -15.50 1.27 7.27
N LEU A 41 -14.44 0.46 7.19
CA LEU A 41 -13.63 0.32 5.99
C LEU A 41 -14.36 -0.56 4.96
N VAL A 42 -14.53 -0.04 3.73
CA VAL A 42 -15.05 -0.80 2.59
C VAL A 42 -13.91 -1.42 1.78
N ARG A 43 -12.81 -0.68 1.57
CA ARG A 43 -11.62 -1.15 0.84
C ARG A 43 -10.36 -0.41 1.30
N ALA A 44 -9.24 -1.13 1.34
CA ALA A 44 -7.91 -0.52 1.31
C ALA A 44 -7.10 -1.17 0.18
N GLN A 45 -6.58 -0.37 -0.74
CA GLN A 45 -5.89 -0.88 -1.92
C GLN A 45 -4.65 -0.05 -2.23
N VAL A 46 -3.57 -0.72 -2.60
CA VAL A 46 -2.44 -0.07 -3.26
C VAL A 46 -2.67 -0.07 -4.76
N ILE A 47 -2.44 1.06 -5.42
CA ILE A 47 -2.57 1.20 -6.87
C ILE A 47 -1.19 1.08 -7.50
N VAL A 48 -1.03 0.10 -8.38
CA VAL A 48 0.23 -0.18 -9.07
C VAL A 48 0.05 -0.27 -10.59
N VAL A 49 1.14 -0.11 -11.33
CA VAL A 49 1.25 -0.38 -12.76
C VAL A 49 2.49 -1.24 -13.00
N PRO A 50 2.33 -2.57 -13.12
CA PRO A 50 3.44 -3.47 -13.41
C PRO A 50 3.97 -3.26 -14.83
N LEU A 51 5.30 -3.31 -15.04
CA LEU A 51 5.87 -3.31 -16.40
C LEU A 51 5.97 -4.73 -17.01
N GLY A 52 5.68 -5.76 -16.21
CA GLY A 52 5.59 -7.16 -16.60
C GLY A 52 4.33 -7.79 -15.98
N ALA A 53 3.85 -8.89 -16.56
CA ALA A 53 2.69 -9.61 -16.04
C ALA A 53 3.15 -10.68 -15.05
N GLY A 54 2.36 -10.95 -14.00
CA GLY A 54 2.72 -11.97 -13.03
C GLY A 54 2.14 -11.75 -11.64
N ASN A 55 2.72 -12.46 -10.67
CA ASN A 55 2.37 -12.32 -9.27
C ASN A 55 3.25 -11.27 -8.61
N LEU A 56 2.64 -10.40 -7.81
CA LEU A 56 3.31 -9.45 -6.93
C LEU A 56 3.38 -10.04 -5.52
N VAL A 57 4.58 -10.22 -5.01
CA VAL A 57 4.80 -10.56 -3.59
C VAL A 57 5.08 -9.28 -2.82
N ALA A 58 4.34 -9.08 -1.76
CA ALA A 58 4.49 -7.92 -0.91
C ALA A 58 4.13 -8.23 0.54
N GLU A 59 4.58 -7.35 1.42
CA GLU A 59 4.15 -7.26 2.80
C GLU A 59 3.59 -5.86 3.06
N VAL A 60 2.74 -5.76 4.07
CA VAL A 60 2.18 -4.48 4.52
C VAL A 60 2.27 -4.42 6.03
N ALA A 61 2.76 -3.31 6.57
CA ALA A 61 2.69 -3.02 7.99
C ALA A 61 2.01 -1.67 8.21
N THR A 62 1.12 -1.59 9.19
CA THR A 62 0.49 -0.33 9.60
C THR A 62 0.69 -0.09 11.08
N ASN A 63 0.91 1.17 11.42
CA ASN A 63 0.95 1.64 12.81
C ASN A 63 0.01 2.84 12.92
N PHE A 64 -0.85 2.84 13.92
CA PHE A 64 -1.84 3.90 14.07
C PHE A 64 -2.27 4.14 15.52
N GLY A 65 -2.73 5.37 15.73
CA GLY A 65 -3.34 5.84 16.96
C GLY A 65 -3.99 7.21 16.76
N LYS A 66 -4.77 7.65 17.74
CA LYS A 66 -5.57 8.87 17.63
C LYS A 66 -4.76 10.15 17.74
N VAL A 67 -5.06 11.10 16.86
CA VAL A 67 -4.47 12.44 16.89
C VAL A 67 -5.02 13.24 18.06
N CYS A 68 -4.12 13.86 18.84
CA CYS A 68 -4.46 14.73 19.98
C CYS A 68 -5.35 14.06 21.04
N ALA A 69 -5.19 12.75 21.23
CA ALA A 69 -5.83 11.98 22.29
C ALA A 69 -4.79 11.40 23.27
N ASP A 70 -5.25 10.88 24.40
CA ASP A 70 -4.40 10.16 25.37
C ASP A 70 -4.14 8.72 24.88
N GLU A 71 -3.49 8.59 23.72
CA GLU A 71 -3.16 7.33 23.06
C GLU A 71 -1.78 7.44 22.38
N ALA A 72 -0.95 6.40 22.50
CA ALA A 72 0.33 6.38 21.80
C ALA A 72 0.12 6.00 20.31
N TYR A 73 0.93 6.57 19.43
CA TYR A 73 0.81 6.40 17.98
C TYR A 73 0.94 4.93 17.49
N ASN A 74 1.61 4.08 18.24
CA ASN A 74 1.84 2.67 17.89
C ASN A 74 1.04 1.71 18.79
N VAL A 75 -0.06 2.18 19.37
CA VAL A 75 -0.94 1.33 20.18
C VAL A 75 -1.54 0.23 19.32
N HIS A 76 -1.89 0.55 18.08
CA HIS A 76 -2.44 -0.40 17.14
C HIS A 76 -1.45 -0.66 16.00
N THR A 77 -1.21 -1.94 15.74
CA THR A 77 -0.34 -2.41 14.68
C THR A 77 -1.01 -3.57 13.97
N ASP A 78 -1.20 -3.46 12.65
CA ASP A 78 -1.69 -4.56 11.82
C ASP A 78 -0.66 -4.89 10.74
N THR A 79 -0.63 -6.13 10.29
CA THR A 79 0.32 -6.58 9.26
C THR A 79 -0.32 -7.58 8.30
N ILE A 80 0.09 -7.50 7.05
CA ILE A 80 0.03 -8.60 6.10
C ILE A 80 1.48 -9.08 5.95
N ALA A 81 1.75 -10.30 6.42
CA ALA A 81 3.05 -10.92 6.20
C ALA A 81 3.32 -11.10 4.70
N GLU A 82 4.60 -11.21 4.33
CA GLU A 82 5.04 -11.46 2.96
C GLU A 82 4.22 -12.59 2.29
N ALA A 83 3.48 -12.23 1.25
CA ALA A 83 2.62 -13.14 0.51
C ALA A 83 2.36 -12.61 -0.91
N VAL A 84 1.77 -13.46 -1.77
CA VAL A 84 1.27 -13.02 -3.08
C VAL A 84 0.03 -12.17 -2.86
N LEU A 85 0.15 -10.85 -2.99
CA LEU A 85 -0.96 -9.90 -2.80
C LEU A 85 -1.64 -9.53 -4.13
N GLY A 86 -0.90 -9.56 -5.23
CA GLY A 86 -1.44 -9.41 -6.58
C GLY A 86 -1.22 -10.68 -7.37
N SER A 87 -2.27 -11.44 -7.68
CA SER A 87 -2.14 -12.67 -8.48
C SER A 87 -2.47 -12.38 -9.94
N GLY A 88 -1.56 -12.74 -10.85
CA GLY A 88 -1.79 -12.63 -12.30
C GLY A 88 -2.08 -11.20 -12.77
N LEU A 89 -1.36 -10.23 -12.22
CA LEU A 89 -1.46 -8.83 -12.63
C LEU A 89 -1.05 -8.65 -14.09
N THR A 90 -1.69 -7.71 -14.77
CA THR A 90 -1.47 -7.45 -16.20
C THR A 90 -0.40 -6.38 -16.39
N ALA A 91 0.51 -6.60 -17.36
CA ALA A 91 1.53 -5.62 -17.70
C ALA A 91 0.91 -4.34 -18.28
N ASN A 92 1.37 -3.19 -17.80
CA ASN A 92 0.98 -1.83 -18.21
C ASN A 92 -0.47 -1.41 -17.90
N ASP A 93 -1.20 -2.21 -17.11
CA ASP A 93 -2.53 -1.86 -16.63
C ASP A 93 -2.48 -1.29 -15.21
N ILE A 94 -3.48 -0.47 -14.86
CA ILE A 94 -3.67 -0.01 -13.48
C ILE A 94 -4.31 -1.15 -12.69
N GLU A 95 -3.56 -1.67 -11.72
CA GLU A 95 -3.95 -2.77 -10.86
C GLU A 95 -4.20 -2.28 -9.43
N CYS A 96 -5.19 -2.87 -8.77
CA CYS A 96 -5.57 -2.53 -7.40
C CYS A 96 -5.33 -3.72 -6.48
N VAL A 97 -4.22 -3.69 -5.74
CA VAL A 97 -3.80 -4.74 -4.80
C VAL A 97 -4.52 -4.53 -3.48
N ASP A 98 -5.29 -5.51 -3.03
CA ASP A 98 -6.02 -5.44 -1.76
C ASP A 98 -5.07 -5.55 -0.57
N ILE A 99 -5.21 -4.62 0.37
CA ILE A 99 -4.43 -4.55 1.61
C ILE A 99 -5.33 -4.36 2.83
N ALA A 100 -6.65 -4.55 2.72
CA ALA A 100 -7.61 -4.30 3.79
C ALA A 100 -7.32 -5.07 5.09
N ALA A 101 -6.69 -6.25 4.99
CA ALA A 101 -6.29 -7.02 6.16
C ALA A 101 -5.23 -6.32 7.05
N ALA A 102 -4.54 -5.30 6.54
CA ALA A 102 -3.62 -4.45 7.33
C ALA A 102 -4.32 -3.24 7.99
N PHE A 103 -5.66 -3.20 8.03
CA PHE A 103 -6.45 -2.06 8.54
C PHE A 103 -7.62 -2.51 9.43
N THR A 104 -7.50 -3.64 10.13
CA THR A 104 -8.59 -4.22 10.91
C THR A 104 -8.91 -3.44 12.19
N GLY A 105 -7.94 -2.71 12.76
CA GLY A 105 -8.12 -1.89 13.96
C GLY A 105 -8.53 -0.43 13.70
N LEU A 106 -8.73 -0.04 12.44
CA LEU A 106 -8.91 1.36 12.04
C LEU A 106 -10.12 2.02 12.71
N ALA A 107 -9.92 3.22 13.26
CA ALA A 107 -10.97 4.05 13.83
C ALA A 107 -10.96 5.48 13.23
N ALA A 108 -12.09 6.17 13.42
CA ALA A 108 -12.19 7.58 13.05
C ALA A 108 -11.13 8.42 13.79
N GLN A 109 -10.50 9.35 13.07
CA GLN A 109 -9.44 10.26 13.56
C GLN A 109 -8.10 9.60 13.89
N ASP A 110 -7.88 8.35 13.46
CA ASP A 110 -6.55 7.74 13.52
C ASP A 110 -5.61 8.40 12.51
N LEU A 111 -4.37 8.62 12.93
CA LEU A 111 -3.25 8.86 12.01
C LEU A 111 -2.56 7.52 11.74
N VAL A 112 -2.54 7.10 10.48
CA VAL A 112 -2.03 5.80 10.08
C VAL A 112 -0.77 5.97 9.26
N GLY A 113 0.33 5.38 9.72
CA GLY A 113 1.49 5.12 8.88
C GLY A 113 1.36 3.76 8.20
N VAL A 114 1.71 3.69 6.93
CA VAL A 114 1.66 2.46 6.12
C VAL A 114 3.02 2.24 5.51
N GLU A 115 3.58 1.05 5.71
CA GLU A 115 4.75 0.52 5.03
C GLU A 115 4.28 -0.56 4.05
N PHE A 116 4.64 -0.41 2.77
CA PHE A 116 4.40 -1.39 1.72
C PHE A 116 5.74 -1.77 1.13
N THR A 117 6.13 -3.04 1.25
CA THR A 117 7.37 -3.55 0.66
C THR A 117 7.01 -4.54 -0.44
N ARG A 118 7.42 -4.27 -1.68
CA ARG A 118 7.50 -5.33 -2.70
C ARG A 118 8.76 -6.14 -2.45
N HIS A 119 8.66 -7.46 -2.55
CA HIS A 119 9.79 -8.39 -2.46
C HIS A 119 10.08 -8.97 -3.84
N GLY A 120 10.68 -8.18 -4.72
CA GLY A 120 10.95 -8.58 -6.12
C GLY A 120 11.97 -9.70 -6.26
N GLU A 121 12.76 -9.98 -5.22
CA GLU A 121 13.69 -11.10 -5.14
C GLU A 121 13.02 -12.44 -4.80
N ASN A 122 11.77 -12.41 -4.32
CA ASN A 122 11.06 -13.61 -3.91
C ASN A 122 10.67 -14.44 -5.13
N GLY A 123 10.93 -15.76 -5.11
CA GLY A 123 10.62 -16.63 -6.25
C GLY A 123 9.13 -16.81 -6.58
N LEU A 124 8.23 -16.35 -5.72
CA LEU A 124 6.79 -16.25 -5.99
C LEU A 124 6.39 -14.90 -6.60
N ASP A 125 7.27 -13.88 -6.56
CA ASP A 125 7.11 -12.65 -7.35
C ASP A 125 7.52 -13.02 -8.78
N THR A 126 6.54 -13.18 -9.65
CA THR A 126 6.78 -13.60 -11.03
C THR A 126 6.70 -12.42 -12.00
N ILE A 127 6.66 -11.19 -11.49
CA ILE A 127 6.75 -9.98 -12.29
C ILE A 127 8.24 -9.71 -12.52
N ASP A 128 8.77 -10.25 -13.61
CA ASP A 128 10.16 -10.08 -14.08
C ASP A 128 10.38 -8.68 -14.70
N ALA A 129 10.00 -7.64 -13.96
CA ALA A 129 10.08 -6.23 -14.35
C ALA A 129 9.80 -5.28 -13.16
N ASN A 130 10.14 -4.00 -13.34
CA ASN A 130 9.80 -2.97 -12.34
C ASN A 130 8.28 -2.78 -12.25
N VAL A 131 7.80 -2.37 -11.08
CA VAL A 131 6.40 -2.01 -10.83
C VAL A 131 6.34 -0.55 -10.42
N TRP A 132 5.45 0.24 -11.03
CA TRP A 132 5.20 1.61 -10.59
C TRP A 132 4.11 1.63 -9.52
N LEU A 133 4.37 2.32 -8.43
CA LEU A 133 3.45 2.50 -7.31
C LEU A 133 2.88 3.92 -7.33
N LEU A 134 1.58 4.04 -7.55
CA LEU A 134 0.91 5.34 -7.67
C LEU A 134 0.46 5.90 -6.33
N GLY A 135 0.01 5.03 -5.42
CA GLY A 135 -0.51 5.46 -4.13
C GLY A 135 -1.41 4.46 -3.44
N LEU A 136 -2.04 4.92 -2.35
CA LEU A 136 -2.99 4.20 -1.52
C LEU A 136 -4.41 4.74 -1.77
N ARG A 137 -5.39 3.84 -1.90
CA ARG A 137 -6.81 4.17 -1.92
C ARG A 137 -7.50 3.53 -0.71
N LEU A 138 -8.16 4.37 0.09
CA LEU A 138 -9.09 3.93 1.13
C LEU A 138 -10.51 4.30 0.73
N GLN A 139 -11.45 3.38 0.89
CA GLN A 139 -12.89 3.62 0.77
C GLN A 139 -13.56 3.22 2.08
N TYR A 140 -14.44 4.06 2.59
CA TYR A 140 -15.15 3.88 3.85
C TYR A 140 -16.60 4.35 3.72
N VAL A 141 -17.43 3.97 4.70
CA VAL A 141 -18.78 4.50 4.94
C VAL A 141 -18.85 5.25 6.25
#